data_AF-A0A6G1J4S9-F1
#
_entry.id   AF-A0A6G1J4S9-F1
#
_cell.length_a   1.000
_cell.length_b   1.000
_cell.length_c   1.000
_cell.angle_alpha   90.00
_cell.angle_beta   90.00
_cell.angle_gamma   90.00
#
_symmetry.space_group_name_H-M   'P 1'
#
loop_
_entity.id
_entity.type
_entity.pdbx_description
1 polymer ?
#
loop_
_entity_poly.entity_id
_entity_poly.type
_entity_poly.pdbx_seq_one_letter_code
_entity_poly.pdbx_strand_id
1 'polypeptide(L)'
;MLLPRIFAPVRASPHTSSIISIPTTHVLAVLRTANGASTPVSGSASTPFLSFTRHASHQAQGRANGAKDGPGKRLGAKKSGGEYVIPGNIIFRQRGTAWFPGENCKFGRDHCVFATESGYVRYYRDPFRHPKRQYIGVALKKEDTLPYPRNAARRRRLNMVTAEYEPQPEPPTIEEQVVAGDLQIAEGMAKDAKPVQNLVMGKGYAYREANWDIGRAAERANVQVKEFVPGDRWAAWRKSQARREANIEKKKLRNAGKKTKPAKARKRG
;
A
#
# COMPACT_ATOMS: atom_id res chain seq x y z
N MET A 1 37.07 -53.67 -0.37
CA MET A 1 37.33 -53.05 0.96
C MET A 1 36.56 -51.74 1.00
N LEU A 2 35.36 -51.79 1.59
CA LEU A 2 34.37 -50.72 1.61
C LEU A 2 34.19 -50.25 3.06
N LEU A 3 34.43 -48.97 3.31
CA LEU A 3 34.25 -48.32 4.61
C LEU A 3 32.75 -48.05 4.86
N PRO A 4 32.19 -48.39 6.03
CA PRO A 4 30.80 -48.09 6.36
C PRO A 4 30.61 -46.65 6.83
N ARG A 5 29.53 -46.06 6.33
CA ARG A 5 29.03 -44.72 6.62
C ARG A 5 28.50 -44.62 8.05
N ILE A 6 28.85 -43.53 8.70
CA ILE A 6 28.44 -43.11 10.03
C ILE A 6 26.94 -42.80 10.03
N PHE A 7 26.17 -43.52 10.84
CA PHE A 7 24.75 -43.25 11.11
C PHE A 7 24.62 -42.13 12.16
N ALA A 8 23.69 -41.18 11.91
CA ALA A 8 23.32 -40.13 12.85
C ALA A 8 22.42 -40.67 13.98
N PRO A 9 22.54 -40.16 15.22
CA PRO A 9 21.75 -40.63 16.35
C PRO A 9 20.29 -40.14 16.27
N VAL A 10 19.37 -41.10 16.38
CA VAL A 10 17.92 -40.89 16.51
C VAL A 10 17.64 -40.19 17.84
N ARG A 11 17.16 -38.94 17.78
CA ARG A 11 16.75 -38.16 18.94
C ARG A 11 15.31 -38.51 19.31
N ALA A 12 15.13 -39.16 20.45
CA ALA A 12 13.85 -39.50 21.03
C ALA A 12 13.00 -38.24 21.34
N SER A 13 11.70 -38.35 21.06
CA SER A 13 10.66 -37.36 21.33
C SER A 13 10.33 -37.28 22.83
N PRO A 14 10.22 -36.08 23.44
CA PRO A 14 9.67 -35.95 24.78
C PRO A 14 8.14 -36.01 24.72
N HIS A 15 7.55 -37.07 25.26
CA HIS A 15 6.15 -37.08 25.67
C HIS A 15 5.98 -36.09 26.82
N THR A 16 5.31 -34.98 26.55
CA THR A 16 4.88 -34.02 27.56
C THR A 16 3.72 -34.63 28.35
N SER A 17 4.02 -35.25 29.49
CA SER A 17 3.04 -35.58 30.51
C SER A 17 2.57 -34.29 31.18
N SER A 18 1.35 -33.86 30.87
CA SER A 18 0.66 -32.81 31.61
C SER A 18 0.35 -33.32 33.02
N ILE A 19 1.10 -32.84 34.01
CA ILE A 19 0.79 -33.02 35.42
C ILE A 19 -0.48 -32.21 35.71
N ILE A 20 -1.59 -32.91 35.91
CA ILE A 20 -2.81 -32.33 36.46
C ILE A 20 -2.57 -32.18 37.97
N SER A 21 -2.23 -30.96 38.39
CA SER A 21 -2.21 -30.58 39.80
C SER A 21 -3.64 -30.48 40.31
N ILE A 22 -4.12 -31.52 40.99
CA ILE A 22 -5.35 -31.48 41.78
C ILE A 22 -5.01 -30.80 43.11
N PRO A 23 -5.60 -29.66 43.49
CA PRO A 23 -5.44 -29.14 44.84
C PRO A 23 -6.24 -30.03 45.80
N THR A 24 -5.54 -30.91 46.54
CA THR A 24 -6.07 -31.68 47.65
C THR A 24 -6.27 -30.77 48.87
N THR A 25 -7.34 -29.98 48.88
CA THR A 25 -7.71 -29.18 50.06
C THR A 25 -8.44 -30.02 51.10
N HIS A 26 -7.81 -31.05 51.70
CA HIS A 26 -8.36 -31.72 52.89
C HIS A 26 -7.28 -32.40 53.74
N VAL A 27 -6.32 -31.64 54.28
CA VAL A 27 -5.46 -32.15 55.37
C VAL A 27 -5.32 -31.17 56.56
N LEU A 28 -5.80 -29.92 56.49
CA LEU A 28 -5.72 -28.99 57.63
C LEU A 28 -7.07 -28.35 57.97
N ALA A 29 -8.00 -29.16 58.48
CA ALA A 29 -9.18 -28.67 59.20
C ALA A 29 -9.64 -29.65 60.31
N VAL A 30 -8.70 -30.26 61.03
CA VAL A 30 -8.98 -31.15 62.18
C VAL A 30 -8.82 -30.43 63.53
N LEU A 31 -8.52 -29.14 63.59
CA LEU A 31 -8.39 -28.42 64.86
C LEU A 31 -9.19 -27.11 64.88
N ARG A 32 -10.52 -27.24 64.96
CA ARG A 32 -11.37 -26.25 65.64
C ARG A 32 -12.68 -26.84 66.14
N THR A 33 -12.57 -27.88 66.96
CA THR A 33 -13.61 -28.30 67.91
C THR A 33 -13.03 -28.24 69.31
N ALA A 34 -12.83 -27.02 69.79
CA ALA A 34 -12.63 -26.75 71.21
C ALA A 34 -13.22 -25.37 71.50
N ASN A 35 -14.40 -25.39 72.14
CA ASN A 35 -15.05 -24.36 72.96
C ASN A 35 -16.54 -24.20 72.60
N GLY A 36 -17.38 -24.81 73.43
CA GLY A 36 -18.83 -24.66 73.40
C GLY A 36 -19.47 -25.77 74.21
N ALA A 37 -19.76 -25.47 75.46
CA ALA A 37 -20.16 -26.40 76.50
C ALA A 37 -21.44 -27.22 76.19
N SER A 38 -21.49 -28.39 76.82
CA SER A 38 -22.62 -29.27 77.02
C SER A 38 -23.86 -28.59 77.62
N THR A 39 -25.03 -28.86 77.04
CA THR A 39 -26.23 -29.39 77.73
C THR A 39 -27.22 -29.96 76.69
N PRO A 40 -27.76 -31.19 76.86
CA PRO A 40 -28.85 -31.68 76.03
C PRO A 40 -30.19 -31.44 76.73
N VAL A 41 -31.08 -30.68 76.09
CA VAL A 41 -32.50 -30.63 76.47
C VAL A 41 -33.35 -31.02 75.26
N SER A 42 -34.10 -32.09 75.49
CA SER A 42 -35.29 -32.62 74.80
C SER A 42 -35.77 -31.97 73.49
N GLY A 43 -35.96 -32.84 72.49
CA GLY A 43 -37.20 -32.85 71.71
C GLY A 43 -37.27 -31.89 70.52
N SER A 44 -36.89 -32.37 69.34
CA SER A 44 -37.63 -32.22 68.08
C SER A 44 -36.75 -32.76 66.96
N ALA A 45 -37.34 -33.55 66.07
CA ALA A 45 -36.68 -34.14 64.92
C ALA A 45 -36.13 -33.04 63.99
N SER A 46 -34.86 -32.66 64.16
CA SER A 46 -34.17 -31.81 63.19
C SER A 46 -33.58 -32.72 62.11
N THR A 47 -34.28 -32.82 60.99
CA THR A 47 -33.73 -33.38 59.76
C THR A 47 -32.39 -32.70 59.44
N PRO A 48 -31.33 -33.43 59.06
CA PRO A 48 -30.07 -32.81 58.69
C PRO A 48 -30.29 -32.06 57.38
N PHE A 49 -30.49 -30.74 57.46
CA PHE A 49 -30.56 -29.90 56.28
C PHE A 49 -29.16 -29.87 55.65
N LEU A 50 -28.95 -30.66 54.58
CA LEU A 50 -27.71 -30.66 53.81
C LEU A 50 -27.48 -29.24 53.25
N SER A 51 -26.67 -28.44 53.94
CA SER A 51 -26.16 -27.17 53.41
C SER A 51 -25.09 -27.49 52.38
N PHE A 52 -25.52 -27.78 51.14
CA PHE A 52 -24.62 -27.95 50.02
C PHE A 52 -23.94 -26.60 49.72
N THR A 53 -22.73 -26.43 50.24
CA THR A 53 -21.90 -25.26 49.93
C THR A 53 -21.50 -25.37 48.47
N ARG A 54 -22.20 -24.65 47.58
CA ARG A 54 -21.83 -24.60 46.16
C ARG A 54 -20.58 -23.75 46.03
N HIS A 55 -19.43 -24.38 45.82
CA HIS A 55 -18.25 -23.67 45.34
C HIS A 55 -18.53 -23.19 43.90
N ALA A 56 -19.03 -21.96 43.76
CA ALA A 56 -19.08 -21.29 42.47
C ALA A 56 -17.64 -20.94 42.06
N SER A 57 -17.01 -21.76 41.22
CA SER A 57 -15.78 -21.36 40.55
C SER A 57 -16.16 -20.41 39.41
N HIS A 58 -15.95 -19.11 39.61
CA HIS A 58 -15.93 -18.18 38.49
C HIS A 58 -14.70 -18.54 37.64
N GLN A 59 -14.92 -19.28 36.55
CA GLN A 59 -13.91 -19.45 35.51
C GLN A 59 -13.55 -18.04 35.05
N ALA A 60 -12.41 -17.55 35.51
CA ALA A 60 -11.91 -16.22 35.21
C ALA A 60 -11.94 -16.01 33.69
N GLN A 61 -12.97 -15.31 33.21
CA GLN A 61 -13.09 -14.38 32.07
C GLN A 61 -12.05 -14.48 30.93
N GLY A 62 -11.51 -15.66 30.62
CA GLY A 62 -10.33 -15.83 29.78
C GLY A 62 -10.64 -15.96 28.28
N ARG A 63 -11.92 -16.17 27.92
CA ARG A 63 -12.35 -16.29 26.53
C ARG A 63 -13.32 -15.20 26.06
N ALA A 64 -13.98 -14.49 26.97
CA ALA A 64 -14.94 -13.45 26.61
C ALA A 64 -14.25 -12.18 26.07
N ASN A 65 -13.03 -11.88 26.56
CA ASN A 65 -12.26 -10.69 26.21
C ASN A 65 -10.94 -11.01 25.48
N GLY A 66 -10.77 -12.23 24.95
CA GLY A 66 -9.57 -12.61 24.20
C GLY A 66 -9.46 -11.91 22.85
N ALA A 67 -8.24 -11.79 22.32
CA ALA A 67 -8.03 -11.27 20.97
C ALA A 67 -8.81 -12.13 19.96
N LYS A 68 -9.73 -11.49 19.21
CA LYS A 68 -10.47 -12.16 18.15
C LYS A 68 -9.50 -12.52 17.03
N ASP A 69 -9.40 -13.81 16.74
CA ASP A 69 -8.58 -14.28 15.62
C ASP A 69 -9.23 -13.84 14.30
N GLY A 70 -8.52 -13.03 13.54
CA GLY A 70 -9.00 -12.53 12.25
C GLY A 70 -8.90 -13.59 11.16
N PRO A 71 -9.67 -13.48 10.06
CA PRO A 71 -9.53 -14.42 8.95
C PRO A 71 -8.11 -14.35 8.37
N GLY A 72 -7.59 -15.51 7.98
CA GLY A 72 -6.28 -15.65 7.35
C GLY A 72 -6.12 -14.78 6.11
N LYS A 73 -4.98 -14.09 5.99
CA LYS A 73 -4.75 -13.07 4.94
C LYS A 73 -4.25 -13.64 3.60
N ARG A 74 -4.15 -14.97 3.48
CA ARG A 74 -3.73 -15.68 2.25
C ARG A 74 -2.41 -15.14 1.67
N LEU A 75 -1.44 -14.85 2.54
CA LEU A 75 -0.09 -14.43 2.16
C LEU A 75 0.70 -15.61 1.57
N GLY A 76 1.90 -15.35 1.07
CA GLY A 76 2.82 -16.34 0.51
C GLY A 76 2.92 -16.32 -1.02
N ALA A 77 3.56 -17.35 -1.56
CA ALA A 77 3.77 -17.53 -2.99
C ALA A 77 2.44 -17.75 -3.72
N LYS A 78 2.32 -17.12 -4.88
CA LYS A 78 1.23 -17.29 -5.84
C LYS A 78 1.72 -17.94 -7.14
N LYS A 79 3.02 -17.78 -7.43
CA LYS A 79 3.69 -18.42 -8.56
C LYS A 79 4.95 -19.13 -8.07
N SER A 80 5.08 -20.38 -8.49
CA SER A 80 6.21 -21.24 -8.15
C SER A 80 7.42 -20.98 -9.06
N GLY A 81 8.59 -21.51 -8.70
CA GLY A 81 9.78 -21.38 -9.54
C GLY A 81 9.62 -22.14 -10.87
N GLY A 82 9.93 -21.50 -11.99
CA GLY A 82 9.79 -22.06 -13.34
C GLY A 82 8.39 -21.90 -13.95
N GLU A 83 7.45 -21.29 -13.25
CA GLU A 83 6.09 -21.06 -13.75
C GLU A 83 6.04 -19.85 -14.71
N TYR A 84 5.23 -19.97 -15.77
CA TYR A 84 5.01 -18.91 -16.74
C TYR A 84 4.12 -17.79 -16.16
N VAL A 85 4.51 -16.54 -16.39
CA VAL A 85 3.79 -15.35 -15.94
C VAL A 85 3.70 -14.31 -17.04
N ILE A 86 2.66 -13.47 -16.98
CA ILE A 86 2.48 -12.28 -17.81
C ILE A 86 2.64 -11.02 -16.96
N PRO A 87 2.86 -9.84 -17.57
CA PRO A 87 2.91 -8.57 -16.84
C PRO A 87 1.67 -8.37 -15.96
N GLY A 88 1.86 -7.91 -14.72
CA GLY A 88 0.80 -7.68 -13.74
C GLY A 88 0.49 -8.89 -12.85
N ASN A 89 0.94 -10.10 -13.20
CA ASN A 89 0.73 -11.26 -12.34
C ASN A 89 1.45 -11.10 -11.00
N ILE A 90 0.72 -11.37 -9.91
CA ILE A 90 1.28 -11.42 -8.56
C ILE A 90 2.08 -12.72 -8.41
N ILE A 91 3.32 -12.61 -7.95
CA ILE A 91 4.22 -13.75 -7.70
C ILE A 91 4.23 -14.09 -6.21
N PHE A 92 4.31 -13.08 -5.32
CA PHE A 92 4.40 -13.30 -3.88
C PHE A 92 3.73 -12.17 -3.11
N ARG A 93 2.82 -12.52 -2.19
CA ARG A 93 2.18 -11.57 -1.25
C ARG A 93 2.82 -11.71 0.13
N GLN A 94 3.26 -10.61 0.73
CA GLN A 94 4.00 -10.65 1.98
C GLN A 94 3.66 -9.48 2.90
N ARG A 95 4.11 -9.59 4.16
CA ARG A 95 4.20 -8.47 5.09
C ARG A 95 5.68 -8.16 5.28
N GLY A 96 6.05 -6.91 5.09
CA GLY A 96 7.46 -6.54 4.94
C GLY A 96 8.08 -7.11 3.66
N THR A 97 9.40 -7.21 3.62
CA THR A 97 10.18 -7.56 2.43
C THR A 97 11.03 -8.81 2.67
N ALA A 98 10.37 -9.98 2.77
CA ALA A 98 11.07 -11.26 2.84
C ALA A 98 11.79 -11.57 1.52
N TRP A 99 11.07 -11.35 0.41
CA TRP A 99 11.61 -11.40 -0.95
C TRP A 99 11.65 -10.01 -1.57
N PHE A 100 12.77 -9.71 -2.22
CA PHE A 100 12.97 -8.45 -2.95
C PHE A 100 12.70 -8.63 -4.45
N PRO A 101 12.27 -7.58 -5.17
CA PRO A 101 12.13 -7.61 -6.60
C PRO A 101 13.51 -7.68 -7.24
N GLY A 102 13.72 -8.75 -8.00
CA GLY A 102 14.85 -8.95 -8.89
C GLY A 102 14.51 -8.49 -10.30
N GLU A 103 14.92 -9.28 -11.28
CA GLU A 103 14.87 -8.84 -12.67
C GLU A 103 13.45 -8.97 -13.20
N ASN A 104 12.98 -7.97 -13.94
CA ASN A 104 11.63 -7.95 -14.52
C ASN A 104 10.50 -8.13 -13.48
N CYS A 105 10.75 -7.69 -12.25
CA CYS A 105 9.78 -7.64 -11.16
C CYS A 105 9.78 -6.27 -10.50
N LYS A 106 8.65 -5.90 -9.88
CA LYS A 106 8.51 -4.67 -9.09
C LYS A 106 7.70 -4.93 -7.81
N PHE A 107 7.75 -3.96 -6.91
CA PHE A 107 6.96 -3.94 -5.68
C PHE A 107 5.66 -3.15 -5.85
N GLY A 108 4.58 -3.67 -5.28
CA GLY A 108 3.38 -2.92 -4.97
C GLY A 108 3.49 -2.14 -3.66
N ARG A 109 2.46 -1.35 -3.33
CA ARG A 109 2.37 -0.57 -2.08
C ARG A 109 2.46 -1.45 -0.83
N ASP A 110 1.91 -2.67 -0.89
CA ASP A 110 1.93 -3.65 0.20
C ASP A 110 3.14 -4.59 0.14
N HIS A 111 4.21 -4.21 -0.57
CA HIS A 111 5.40 -5.03 -0.84
C HIS A 111 5.11 -6.37 -1.54
N CYS A 112 3.94 -6.48 -2.19
CA CYS A 112 3.65 -7.57 -3.10
C CYS A 112 4.61 -7.53 -4.30
N VAL A 113 5.21 -8.67 -4.64
CA VAL A 113 6.07 -8.79 -5.83
C VAL A 113 5.20 -9.20 -7.02
N PHE A 114 5.30 -8.44 -8.11
CA PHE A 114 4.58 -8.72 -9.36
C PHE A 114 5.52 -8.66 -10.57
N ALA A 115 5.13 -9.38 -11.63
CA ALA A 115 5.87 -9.45 -12.89
C ALA A 115 5.67 -8.19 -13.74
N THR A 116 6.73 -7.66 -14.35
CA THR A 116 6.62 -6.55 -15.33
C THR A 116 6.72 -7.01 -16.78
N GLU A 117 7.30 -8.18 -17.01
CA GLU A 117 7.45 -8.78 -18.34
C GLU A 117 6.91 -10.20 -18.33
N SER A 118 6.58 -10.74 -19.51
CA SER A 118 6.22 -12.15 -19.65
C SER A 118 7.46 -13.03 -19.64
N GLY A 119 7.40 -14.17 -18.94
CA GLY A 119 8.54 -15.06 -18.77
C GLY A 119 8.32 -16.09 -17.66
N TYR A 120 9.40 -16.57 -17.06
CA TYR A 120 9.40 -17.64 -16.06
C TYR A 120 9.95 -17.17 -14.72
N VAL A 121 9.24 -17.45 -13.63
CA VAL A 121 9.62 -17.01 -12.29
C VAL A 121 10.88 -17.74 -11.80
N ARG A 122 11.84 -17.01 -11.24
CA ARG A 122 13.07 -17.55 -10.64
C ARG A 122 13.30 -16.92 -9.27
N TYR A 123 13.49 -17.76 -8.27
CA TYR A 123 13.90 -17.38 -6.92
C TYR A 123 15.42 -17.53 -6.83
N TYR A 124 16.14 -16.48 -6.43
CA TYR A 124 17.61 -16.48 -6.42
C TYR A 124 18.19 -15.57 -5.34
N ARG A 125 19.50 -15.68 -5.12
CA ARG A 125 20.27 -14.76 -4.27
C ARG A 125 21.33 -14.09 -5.12
N ASP A 126 21.55 -12.80 -4.88
CA ASP A 126 22.57 -12.03 -5.58
C ASP A 126 23.52 -11.39 -4.56
N PRO A 127 24.68 -12.02 -4.29
CA PRO A 127 25.63 -11.53 -3.32
C PRO A 127 26.29 -10.22 -3.75
N PHE A 128 26.43 -9.98 -5.07
CA PHE A 128 27.01 -8.75 -5.60
C PHE A 128 26.09 -7.55 -5.41
N ARG A 129 24.76 -7.76 -5.52
CA ARG A 129 23.78 -6.71 -5.26
C ARG A 129 23.55 -6.49 -3.76
N HIS A 130 23.33 -7.56 -2.99
CA HIS A 130 23.26 -7.47 -1.54
C HIS A 130 23.46 -8.85 -0.87
N PRO A 131 24.42 -9.00 0.05
CA PRO A 131 24.87 -10.31 0.54
C PRO A 131 23.79 -11.13 1.26
N LYS A 132 22.88 -10.46 1.99
CA LYS A 132 21.88 -11.12 2.84
C LYS A 132 20.47 -11.22 2.24
N ARG A 133 20.23 -10.64 1.05
CA ARG A 133 18.87 -10.53 0.49
C ARG A 133 18.58 -11.66 -0.49
N GLN A 134 17.29 -11.98 -0.60
CA GLN A 134 16.78 -12.96 -1.54
C GLN A 134 15.84 -12.26 -2.52
N TYR A 135 15.87 -12.68 -3.78
CA TYR A 135 15.22 -12.01 -4.88
C TYR A 135 14.27 -12.95 -5.63
N ILE A 136 13.21 -12.35 -6.17
CA ILE A 136 12.31 -12.97 -7.12
C ILE A 136 12.42 -12.18 -8.41
N GLY A 137 12.79 -12.86 -9.50
CA GLY A 137 12.80 -12.27 -10.83
C GLY A 137 12.03 -13.11 -11.83
N VAL A 138 11.83 -12.55 -13.02
CA VAL A 138 11.24 -13.23 -14.19
C VAL A 138 12.30 -13.31 -15.27
N ALA A 139 12.72 -14.53 -15.58
CA ALA A 139 13.62 -14.83 -16.68
C ALA A 139 12.86 -14.83 -18.01
N LEU A 140 13.45 -14.28 -19.07
CA LEU A 140 12.78 -14.14 -20.37
C LEU A 140 12.59 -15.48 -21.07
N LYS A 141 13.58 -16.37 -20.96
CA LYS A 141 13.51 -17.74 -21.46
C LYS A 141 13.41 -18.71 -20.30
N LYS A 142 12.91 -19.92 -20.54
CA LYS A 142 12.75 -20.91 -19.48
C LYS A 142 14.10 -21.44 -19.01
N GLU A 143 15.07 -21.51 -19.90
CA GLU A 143 16.41 -22.07 -19.67
C GLU A 143 17.29 -21.11 -18.88
N ASP A 144 16.93 -19.83 -18.84
CA ASP A 144 17.70 -18.78 -18.20
C ASP A 144 17.66 -18.91 -16.67
N THR A 145 18.84 -18.78 -16.05
CA THR A 145 19.04 -18.75 -14.60
C THR A 145 19.42 -17.35 -14.14
N LEU A 146 18.81 -16.88 -13.06
CA LEU A 146 19.17 -15.63 -12.37
C LEU A 146 20.06 -15.94 -11.15
N PRO A 147 20.98 -15.04 -10.76
CA PRO A 147 21.26 -13.71 -11.31
C PRO A 147 22.07 -13.76 -12.62
N TYR A 148 21.88 -12.76 -13.49
CA TYR A 148 22.74 -12.60 -14.67
C TYR A 148 24.14 -12.10 -14.28
N PRO A 149 25.19 -12.46 -15.02
CA PRO A 149 26.54 -11.95 -14.77
C PRO A 149 26.61 -10.43 -15.03
N ARG A 150 27.32 -9.71 -14.15
CA ARG A 150 27.36 -8.24 -14.09
C ARG A 150 27.78 -7.55 -15.39
N ASN A 151 28.69 -8.17 -16.15
CA ASN A 151 29.27 -7.57 -17.35
C ASN A 151 28.62 -8.07 -18.65
N ALA A 152 27.61 -8.96 -18.58
CA ALA A 152 26.91 -9.38 -19.77
C ALA A 152 25.87 -8.34 -20.22
N ALA A 153 25.60 -8.33 -21.53
CA ALA A 153 24.54 -7.50 -22.08
C ALA A 153 23.19 -7.82 -21.43
N ARG A 154 22.47 -6.79 -21.00
CA ARG A 154 21.14 -6.94 -20.41
C ARG A 154 20.16 -7.44 -21.47
N ARG A 155 19.52 -8.59 -21.18
CA ARG A 155 18.47 -9.17 -22.03
C ARG A 155 17.18 -8.38 -21.85
N ARG A 156 16.56 -7.94 -22.95
CA ARG A 156 15.32 -7.11 -22.98
C ARG A 156 14.42 -7.60 -24.10
N ARG A 157 13.11 -7.40 -23.97
CA ARG A 157 12.14 -7.63 -25.07
C ARG A 157 11.67 -6.29 -25.65
N LEU A 158 11.47 -6.27 -26.97
CA LEU A 158 10.93 -5.09 -27.65
C LEU A 158 9.43 -4.93 -27.36
N ASN A 159 8.69 -6.04 -27.19
CA ASN A 159 7.23 -6.06 -26.97
C ASN A 159 6.44 -5.23 -27.99
N MET A 160 6.90 -5.19 -29.23
CA MET A 160 6.24 -4.53 -30.35
C MET A 160 6.08 -5.54 -31.48
N VAL A 161 5.01 -5.37 -32.25
CA VAL A 161 4.73 -6.14 -33.46
C VAL A 161 4.85 -5.17 -34.63
N THR A 162 5.44 -5.63 -35.73
CA THR A 162 5.46 -4.86 -36.98
C THR A 162 4.04 -4.76 -37.50
N ALA A 163 3.52 -3.55 -37.65
CA ALA A 163 2.27 -3.29 -38.33
C ALA A 163 2.59 -2.71 -39.71
N GLU A 164 2.02 -3.29 -40.76
CA GLU A 164 2.05 -2.68 -42.08
C GLU A 164 1.26 -1.37 -42.02
N TYR A 165 1.85 -0.31 -42.54
CA TYR A 165 1.21 1.00 -42.59
C TYR A 165 0.46 1.12 -43.91
N GLU A 166 -0.87 1.09 -43.85
CA GLU A 166 -1.70 1.50 -44.97
C GLU A 166 -1.75 3.04 -45.01
N PRO A 167 -1.20 3.68 -46.05
CA PRO A 167 -1.32 5.12 -46.20
C PRO A 167 -2.82 5.47 -46.31
N GLN A 168 -3.28 6.40 -45.48
CA GLN A 168 -4.61 6.94 -45.62
C GLN A 168 -4.72 7.60 -47.01
N PRO A 169 -5.81 7.41 -47.77
CA PRO A 169 -5.99 8.12 -49.01
C PRO A 169 -5.94 9.61 -48.71
N GLU A 170 -5.09 10.35 -49.44
CA GLU A 170 -5.02 11.79 -49.29
C GLU A 170 -6.42 12.36 -49.50
N PRO A 171 -6.89 13.29 -48.63
CA PRO A 171 -8.15 13.96 -48.88
C PRO A 171 -8.09 14.57 -50.27
N PRO A 172 -9.19 14.51 -51.06
CA PRO A 172 -9.20 15.14 -52.37
C PRO A 172 -8.76 16.60 -52.17
N THR A 173 -7.69 16.98 -52.87
CA THR A 173 -7.28 18.38 -52.94
C THR A 173 -8.50 19.10 -53.47
N ILE A 174 -9.12 19.95 -52.64
CA ILE A 174 -10.19 20.82 -53.09
C ILE A 174 -9.49 21.75 -54.08
N GLU A 175 -9.58 21.42 -55.36
CA GLU A 175 -9.32 22.38 -56.41
C GLU A 175 -10.24 23.56 -56.10
N GLU A 176 -9.66 24.72 -55.79
CA GLU A 176 -10.36 25.98 -55.68
C GLU A 176 -11.02 26.27 -57.04
N GLN A 177 -12.22 25.73 -57.25
CA GLN A 177 -13.16 26.31 -58.17
C GLN A 177 -13.64 27.61 -57.51
N VAL A 178 -12.87 28.67 -57.76
CA VAL A 178 -13.34 30.04 -57.62
C VAL A 178 -14.46 30.23 -58.64
N VAL A 179 -15.66 29.80 -58.28
CA VAL A 179 -16.88 30.25 -58.94
C VAL A 179 -17.06 31.69 -58.50
N ALA A 180 -16.61 32.61 -59.34
CA ALA A 180 -17.00 34.02 -59.27
C ALA A 180 -18.52 34.09 -59.52
N GLY A 181 -19.29 33.90 -58.45
CA GLY A 181 -20.73 34.10 -58.40
C GLY A 181 -21.02 35.19 -57.40
N ASP A 182 -21.46 36.33 -57.92
CA ASP A 182 -21.84 37.54 -57.18
C ASP A 182 -22.72 37.21 -55.96
N LEU A 183 -22.17 37.41 -54.76
CA LEU A 183 -22.93 37.44 -53.52
C LEU A 183 -22.70 38.78 -52.84
N GLN A 184 -23.72 39.62 -52.93
CA GLN A 184 -23.85 40.87 -52.19
C GLN A 184 -23.69 40.61 -50.69
N ILE A 185 -22.62 41.12 -50.11
CA ILE A 185 -22.40 41.14 -48.66
C ILE A 185 -23.18 42.35 -48.12
N ALA A 186 -24.32 42.09 -47.49
CA ALA A 186 -24.94 43.04 -46.59
C ALA A 186 -24.02 43.25 -45.39
N GLU A 187 -23.69 44.50 -45.08
CA GLU A 187 -22.93 44.92 -43.90
C GLU A 187 -23.70 44.59 -42.61
N GLY A 188 -23.55 43.36 -42.13
CA GLY A 188 -23.81 43.00 -40.75
C GLY A 188 -22.52 43.12 -39.97
N MET A 189 -22.46 44.05 -39.01
CA MET A 189 -21.35 44.23 -38.08
C MET A 189 -21.05 42.93 -37.31
N ALA A 190 -20.14 42.13 -37.84
CA ALA A 190 -19.62 40.95 -37.19
C ALA A 190 -18.64 41.41 -36.09
N LYS A 191 -19.05 41.25 -34.84
CA LYS A 191 -18.20 41.46 -33.67
C LYS A 191 -16.97 40.54 -33.78
N ASP A 192 -15.80 41.15 -33.94
CA ASP A 192 -14.46 40.64 -33.69
C ASP A 192 -14.28 39.11 -33.84
N ALA A 193 -14.39 38.62 -35.08
CA ALA A 193 -13.90 37.29 -35.40
C ALA A 193 -12.36 37.31 -35.37
N LYS A 194 -11.75 36.70 -34.34
CA LYS A 194 -10.30 36.51 -34.29
C LYS A 194 -9.86 35.74 -35.55
N PRO A 195 -8.75 36.13 -36.20
CA PRO A 195 -8.27 35.43 -37.38
C PRO A 195 -8.02 33.97 -37.05
N VAL A 196 -8.50 33.06 -37.91
CA VAL A 196 -8.29 31.62 -37.76
C VAL A 196 -6.79 31.36 -37.92
N GLN A 197 -6.11 31.02 -36.82
CA GLN A 197 -4.66 30.84 -36.81
C GLN A 197 -4.31 29.39 -37.13
N ASN A 198 -3.49 29.19 -38.17
CA ASN A 198 -2.86 27.91 -38.54
C ASN A 198 -1.85 27.50 -37.46
N LEU A 199 -2.35 26.95 -36.36
CA LEU A 199 -1.54 26.36 -35.30
C LEU A 199 -1.13 24.95 -35.72
N VAL A 200 0.16 24.62 -35.64
CA VAL A 200 0.69 23.29 -35.98
C VAL A 200 0.63 22.37 -34.75
N MET A 201 0.13 21.15 -34.93
CA MET A 201 -0.06 20.15 -33.86
C MET A 201 1.28 19.61 -33.33
N GLY A 202 1.55 19.80 -32.03
CA GLY A 202 2.65 19.14 -31.34
C GLY A 202 2.34 17.67 -31.00
N LYS A 203 3.37 16.89 -30.66
CA LYS A 203 3.37 15.42 -30.49
C LYS A 203 2.52 14.86 -29.33
N GLY A 204 1.68 15.68 -28.70
CA GLY A 204 0.73 15.30 -27.67
C GLY A 204 -0.65 15.83 -28.03
N TYR A 205 -1.59 14.93 -28.27
CA TYR A 205 -2.97 15.21 -28.69
C TYR A 205 -3.69 16.14 -27.70
N ALA A 206 -3.78 17.43 -28.01
CA ALA A 206 -4.95 18.31 -27.80
C ALA A 206 -4.62 19.77 -28.15
N TYR A 207 -5.47 20.40 -28.95
CA TYR A 207 -5.57 21.86 -28.97
C TYR A 207 -6.13 22.33 -27.63
N ARG A 208 -5.36 23.14 -26.92
CA ARG A 208 -5.91 24.04 -25.89
C ARG A 208 -5.37 25.42 -26.23
N GLU A 209 -6.12 26.17 -27.03
CA GLU A 209 -5.90 27.62 -27.20
C GLU A 209 -5.67 28.29 -25.85
N ALA A 210 -6.40 27.83 -24.82
CA ALA A 210 -6.22 28.21 -23.43
C ALA A 210 -4.79 28.01 -22.88
N ASN A 211 -4.07 26.93 -23.21
CA ASN A 211 -2.70 26.72 -22.71
C ASN A 211 -1.69 27.67 -23.39
N TRP A 212 -1.89 27.95 -24.68
CA TRP A 212 -1.07 28.91 -25.42
C TRP A 212 -1.31 30.34 -24.92
N ASP A 213 -2.58 30.70 -24.70
CA ASP A 213 -2.95 31.98 -24.09
C ASP A 213 -2.44 32.13 -22.66
N ILE A 214 -2.43 31.05 -21.86
CA ILE A 214 -1.81 31.03 -20.51
C ILE A 214 -0.30 31.28 -20.61
N GLY A 215 0.39 30.68 -21.59
CA GLY A 215 1.82 30.88 -21.80
C GLY A 215 2.19 32.33 -22.13
N ARG A 216 1.35 33.01 -22.91
CA ARG A 216 1.54 34.42 -23.32
C ARG A 216 0.89 35.44 -22.40
N ALA A 217 0.15 35.01 -21.38
CA ALA A 217 -0.45 35.92 -20.40
C ALA A 217 0.60 36.79 -19.69
N ALA A 218 1.80 36.25 -19.44
CA ALA A 218 2.92 36.98 -18.87
C ALA A 218 3.45 38.08 -19.82
N GLU A 219 3.50 37.80 -21.12
CA GLU A 219 3.92 38.75 -22.16
C GLU A 219 2.88 39.87 -22.33
N ARG A 220 1.58 39.53 -22.39
CA ARG A 220 0.49 40.52 -22.48
C ARG A 220 0.42 41.42 -21.25
N ALA A 221 0.67 40.87 -20.07
CA ALA A 221 0.72 41.62 -18.81
C ALA A 221 2.07 42.32 -18.58
N ASN A 222 3.00 42.22 -19.54
CA ASN A 222 4.34 42.79 -19.51
C ASN A 222 5.09 42.54 -18.18
N VAL A 223 4.92 41.34 -17.61
CA VAL A 223 5.45 40.99 -16.29
C VAL A 223 6.92 40.63 -16.42
N GLN A 224 7.81 41.48 -15.92
CA GLN A 224 9.23 41.16 -15.87
C GLN A 224 9.52 40.14 -14.75
N VAL A 225 9.90 38.92 -15.13
CA VAL A 225 10.35 37.88 -14.19
C VAL A 225 11.79 38.17 -13.77
N LYS A 226 12.02 38.36 -12.46
CA LYS A 226 13.37 38.50 -11.92
C LYS A 226 14.17 37.24 -12.16
N GLU A 227 15.39 37.39 -12.67
CA GLU A 227 16.32 36.29 -12.92
C GLU A 227 16.57 35.47 -11.64
N PHE A 228 16.58 34.15 -11.77
CA PHE A 228 16.79 33.24 -10.65
C PHE A 228 18.29 33.07 -10.40
N VAL A 229 18.76 33.53 -9.23
CA VAL A 229 20.15 33.33 -8.79
C VAL A 229 20.26 32.01 -8.00
N PRO A 230 21.01 31.00 -8.50
CA PRO A 230 21.24 29.75 -7.76
C PRO A 230 22.07 29.99 -6.50
N GLY A 231 21.74 29.31 -5.40
CA GLY A 231 22.55 29.31 -4.17
C GLY A 231 22.23 30.40 -3.13
N ASP A 232 21.36 31.37 -3.43
CA ASP A 232 20.92 32.37 -2.45
C ASP A 232 19.87 31.79 -1.47
N ARG A 233 20.37 31.11 -0.42
CA ARG A 233 19.54 30.57 0.67
C ARG A 233 18.78 31.65 1.42
N TRP A 234 19.31 32.88 1.51
CA TRP A 234 18.67 33.97 2.25
C TRP A 234 17.46 34.55 1.50
N ALA A 235 17.55 34.71 0.18
CA ALA A 235 16.38 35.08 -0.63
C ALA A 235 15.31 33.98 -0.64
N ALA A 236 15.72 32.70 -0.70
CA ALA A 236 14.80 31.58 -0.59
C ALA A 236 14.08 31.55 0.78
N TRP A 237 14.82 31.80 1.86
CA TRP A 237 14.28 31.88 3.21
C TRP A 237 13.30 33.05 3.36
N ARG A 238 13.65 34.26 2.88
CA ARG A 238 12.74 35.43 2.89
C ARG A 238 11.46 35.18 2.12
N LYS A 239 11.53 34.59 0.91
CA LYS A 239 10.36 34.21 0.12
C LYS A 239 9.49 33.18 0.86
N SER A 240 10.10 32.25 1.59
CA SER A 240 9.39 31.25 2.39
C SER A 240 8.65 31.90 3.57
N GLN A 241 9.29 32.80 4.31
CA GLN A 241 8.64 33.54 5.41
C GLN A 241 7.48 34.40 4.90
N ALA A 242 7.67 35.17 3.82
CA ALA A 242 6.61 35.98 3.23
C ALA A 242 5.40 35.13 2.78
N ARG A 243 5.64 33.94 2.20
CA ARG A 243 4.56 32.98 1.88
C ARG A 243 3.87 32.47 3.13
N ARG A 244 4.61 32.23 4.21
CA ARG A 244 4.06 31.75 5.49
C ARG A 244 3.17 32.82 6.11
N GLU A 245 3.62 34.07 6.13
CA GLU A 245 2.87 35.23 6.62
C GLU A 245 1.60 35.49 5.81
N ALA A 246 1.69 35.53 4.47
CA ALA A 246 0.53 35.69 3.60
C ALA A 246 -0.51 34.56 3.78
N ASN A 247 -0.06 33.33 4.03
CA ASN A 247 -0.95 32.21 4.34
C ASN A 247 -1.61 32.33 5.72
N ILE A 248 -0.89 32.85 6.72
CA ILE A 248 -1.44 33.15 8.05
C ILE A 248 -2.49 34.26 7.93
N GLU A 249 -2.19 35.31 7.18
CA GLU A 249 -3.11 36.42 6.91
C GLU A 249 -4.37 35.94 6.17
N LYS A 250 -4.23 35.16 5.09
CA LYS A 250 -5.37 34.51 4.42
C LYS A 250 -6.20 33.64 5.36
N LYS A 251 -5.56 32.89 6.27
CA LYS A 251 -6.26 32.10 7.29
C LYS A 251 -7.00 32.99 8.29
N LYS A 252 -6.39 34.10 8.73
CA LYS A 252 -7.01 35.10 9.62
C LYS A 252 -8.23 35.73 8.95
N LEU A 253 -8.10 36.23 7.73
CA LEU A 253 -9.21 36.82 6.96
C LEU A 253 -10.35 35.81 6.74
N ARG A 254 -10.02 34.56 6.39
CA ARG A 254 -11.02 33.49 6.23
C ARG A 254 -11.73 33.13 7.54
N ASN A 255 -11.05 33.26 8.68
CA ASN A 255 -11.62 32.97 9.99
C ASN A 255 -12.36 34.17 10.60
N ALA A 256 -12.04 35.40 10.20
CA ALA A 256 -12.69 36.62 10.69
C ALA A 256 -14.20 36.67 10.39
N GLY A 257 -14.65 36.03 9.30
CA GLY A 257 -16.07 35.91 8.95
C GLY A 257 -16.82 34.75 9.62
N LYS A 258 -16.14 33.86 10.35
CA LYS A 258 -16.79 32.71 11.02
C LYS A 258 -17.11 33.06 12.47
N LYS A 259 -18.40 33.31 12.77
CA LYS A 259 -18.90 33.38 14.16
C LYS A 259 -18.53 32.08 14.90
N THR A 260 -17.55 32.15 15.78
CA THR A 260 -17.23 31.05 16.70
C THR A 260 -18.40 30.88 17.65
N LYS A 261 -19.15 29.78 17.54
CA LYS A 261 -20.14 29.40 18.57
C LYS A 261 -19.39 29.24 19.90
N PRO A 262 -19.85 29.84 21.01
CA PRO A 262 -19.18 29.68 22.30
C PRO A 262 -19.15 28.20 22.67
N ALA A 263 -17.99 27.73 23.11
CA ALA A 263 -17.81 26.34 23.54
C ALA A 263 -18.78 26.04 24.69
N LYS A 264 -19.64 25.04 24.52
CA LYS A 264 -20.59 24.59 25.55
C LYS A 264 -19.77 24.07 26.73
N ALA A 265 -19.80 24.81 27.85
CA ALA A 265 -19.10 24.42 29.07
C ALA A 265 -19.54 23.01 29.50
N ARG A 266 -18.61 22.05 29.50
CA ARG A 266 -18.86 20.71 30.03
C ARG A 266 -18.96 20.85 31.55
N LYS A 267 -20.17 20.73 32.08
CA LYS A 267 -20.43 20.58 33.52
C LYS A 267 -19.66 19.34 33.97
N ARG A 268 -18.65 19.52 34.83
CA ARG A 268 -17.99 18.41 35.53
C ARG A 268 -19.00 17.90 36.56
N GLY A 269 -19.47 16.68 36.35
CA GLY A 269 -20.08 15.85 37.38
C GLY A 269 -19.04 14.83 37.83
#